data_AF-A0A8J6LGA1-F1
#
_entry.id   AF-A0A8J6LGA1-F1
#
_cell.length_a   1.000
_cell.length_b   1.000
_cell.length_c   1.000
_cell.angle_alpha   90.00
_cell.angle_beta   90.00
_cell.angle_gamma   90.00
#
_symmetry.space_group_name_H-M   'P 1'
#
loop_
_entity.id
_entity.type
_entity.pdbx_description
1 polymer ?
#
loop_
_entity_poly.entity_id
_entity_poly.type
_entity_poly.pdbx_seq_one_letter_code
_entity_poly.pdbx_strand_id
1 'polypeptide(L)'
;MFLHSVVVFLCLKIVVIFCQSDSIDYYEYIIKQQINSSIYYKNPEDASEYEPDELTNVQNFGTYDFIVVGAGASGSVVANRLSEEKKWNVLLLEAGAFGNDVTDIPDMVQSTRSSDYNWAYKTVPQEKSCLEMVNQQCSCPRGKGVGGTTLINGLMFVRGNRIDFDNWGREGNPGWSYEEVLPYFLKLENFNKTDPGAVVDEEYHGHGGNLNVEYPVPRHPLVSLWLDANEEKGYKVVDYNGRQQMGAAVGQMNTNHGRREDGGNAYIKSIRNRRNLKILTNSLVTKVAIGRRSKTAYGVQFAHNGSFYLAKAKKEIILSAGAIGSAQILMLSGVGPSRHLQEVGIEVVEDLETFLKLTNASIDILRSILTELERWRFRITTPD
;
A
#
# COMPACT_ATOMS: atom_id res chain seq x y z
N MET A 1 -10.43 51.00 -19.40
CA MET A 1 -9.86 50.03 -18.44
C MET A 1 -10.93 49.24 -17.71
N PHE A 2 -11.92 49.89 -17.07
CA PHE A 2 -12.98 49.22 -16.30
C PHE A 2 -13.83 48.19 -17.09
N LEU A 3 -14.21 48.51 -18.33
CA LEU A 3 -15.06 47.62 -19.15
C LEU A 3 -14.34 46.34 -19.59
N HIS A 4 -13.03 46.41 -19.86
CA HIS A 4 -12.20 45.23 -20.18
C HIS A 4 -12.06 44.30 -18.98
N SER A 5 -11.85 44.84 -17.77
CA SER A 5 -11.73 44.05 -16.56
C SER A 5 -13.03 43.31 -16.20
N VAL A 6 -14.20 43.93 -16.42
CA VAL A 6 -15.51 43.28 -16.16
C VAL A 6 -15.79 42.15 -17.16
N VAL A 7 -15.48 42.33 -18.44
CA VAL A 7 -15.66 41.28 -19.46
C VAL A 7 -14.73 40.09 -19.20
N VAL A 8 -13.47 40.33 -18.84
CA VAL A 8 -12.52 39.25 -18.47
C VAL A 8 -13.01 38.49 -17.24
N PHE A 9 -13.52 39.17 -16.21
CA PHE A 9 -14.09 38.52 -15.03
C PHE A 9 -15.37 37.72 -15.33
N LEU A 10 -16.24 38.22 -16.21
CA LEU A 10 -17.45 37.50 -16.62
C LEU A 10 -17.10 36.25 -17.45
N CYS A 11 -16.16 36.37 -18.39
CA CYS A 11 -15.66 35.25 -19.17
C CYS A 11 -14.98 34.20 -18.28
N LEU A 12 -14.17 34.61 -17.29
CA LEU A 12 -13.59 33.69 -16.30
C LEU A 12 -14.66 32.97 -15.49
N LYS A 13 -15.70 33.68 -15.00
CA LYS A 13 -16.81 33.03 -14.29
C LYS A 13 -17.59 32.05 -15.16
N ILE A 14 -17.88 32.43 -16.41
CA ILE A 14 -18.61 31.56 -17.35
C ILE A 14 -17.77 30.33 -17.69
N VAL A 15 -16.47 30.48 -17.99
CA VAL A 15 -15.55 29.36 -18.24
C VAL A 15 -15.43 28.46 -17.01
N VAL A 16 -15.35 29.02 -15.79
CA VAL A 16 -15.34 28.24 -14.55
C VAL A 16 -16.64 27.46 -14.35
N ILE A 17 -17.79 28.06 -14.64
CA ILE A 17 -19.10 27.39 -14.51
C ILE A 17 -19.25 26.24 -15.51
N PHE A 18 -18.91 26.45 -16.79
CA PHE A 18 -18.96 25.39 -17.81
C PHE A 18 -17.93 24.29 -17.54
N CYS A 19 -16.73 24.64 -17.07
CA CYS A 19 -15.72 23.65 -16.71
C CYS A 19 -16.11 22.84 -15.44
N GLN A 20 -16.84 23.46 -14.50
CA GLN A 20 -17.41 22.77 -13.35
C GLN A 20 -18.53 21.79 -13.73
N SER A 21 -19.45 22.15 -14.64
CA SER A 21 -20.52 21.23 -15.06
C SER A 21 -19.98 19.98 -15.74
N ASP A 22 -19.03 20.14 -16.66
CA ASP A 22 -18.42 19.02 -17.38
C ASP A 22 -17.65 18.09 -16.44
N SER A 23 -17.04 18.66 -15.38
CA SER A 23 -16.36 17.86 -14.34
C SER A 23 -17.33 17.07 -13.46
N ILE A 24 -18.48 17.66 -13.08
CA ILE A 24 -19.48 16.99 -12.24
C ILE A 24 -20.09 15.82 -13.02
N ASP A 25 -20.51 16.04 -14.27
CA ASP A 25 -21.09 14.98 -15.10
C ASP A 25 -20.09 13.84 -15.33
N TYR A 26 -18.81 14.15 -15.51
CA TYR A 26 -17.74 13.15 -15.59
C TYR A 26 -17.61 12.32 -14.31
N TYR A 27 -17.52 12.97 -13.15
CA TYR A 27 -17.39 12.26 -11.87
C TYR A 27 -18.65 11.45 -11.54
N GLU A 28 -19.84 11.98 -11.79
CA GLU A 28 -21.09 11.25 -11.64
C GLU A 28 -21.13 10.01 -12.53
N TYR A 29 -20.68 10.14 -13.80
CA TYR A 29 -20.59 9.01 -14.72
C TYR A 29 -19.64 7.93 -14.21
N ILE A 30 -18.38 8.25 -13.87
CA ILE A 30 -17.41 7.23 -13.45
C ILE A 30 -17.80 6.60 -12.11
N ILE A 31 -18.43 7.35 -11.20
CA ILE A 31 -18.94 6.81 -9.93
C ILE A 31 -20.03 5.78 -10.21
N LYS A 32 -21.04 6.11 -11.01
CA LYS A 32 -22.13 5.19 -11.36
C LYS A 32 -21.61 3.95 -12.08
N GLN A 33 -20.68 4.11 -13.02
CA GLN A 33 -20.06 2.99 -13.73
C GLN A 33 -19.30 2.08 -12.76
N GLN A 34 -18.47 2.64 -11.87
CA GLN A 34 -17.73 1.83 -10.91
C GLN A 34 -18.67 1.09 -9.97
N ILE A 35 -19.65 1.77 -9.37
CA ILE A 35 -20.62 1.14 -8.46
C ILE A 35 -21.31 -0.03 -9.17
N ASN A 36 -21.80 0.18 -10.39
CA ASN A 36 -22.44 -0.88 -11.16
C ASN A 36 -21.48 -2.05 -11.46
N SER A 37 -20.26 -1.77 -11.90
CA SER A 37 -19.25 -2.80 -12.17
C SER A 37 -18.89 -3.62 -10.91
N SER A 38 -18.85 -2.97 -9.75
CA SER A 38 -18.46 -3.58 -8.48
C SER A 38 -19.47 -4.61 -7.97
N ILE A 39 -20.75 -4.49 -8.36
CA ILE A 39 -21.81 -5.46 -8.00
C ILE A 39 -21.57 -6.82 -8.67
N TYR A 40 -21.04 -6.79 -9.90
CA TYR A 40 -20.81 -7.99 -10.71
C TYR A 40 -19.36 -8.47 -10.70
N TYR A 41 -18.48 -7.73 -10.02
CA TYR A 41 -17.07 -8.04 -9.98
C TYR A 41 -16.80 -9.37 -9.28
N LYS A 42 -15.97 -10.21 -9.91
CA LYS A 42 -15.50 -11.47 -9.34
C LYS A 42 -14.01 -11.36 -9.10
N ASN A 43 -13.60 -11.55 -7.85
CA ASN A 43 -12.19 -11.56 -7.49
C ASN A 43 -11.48 -12.74 -8.18
N PRO A 44 -10.22 -12.55 -8.61
CA PRO A 44 -9.39 -13.67 -9.06
C PRO A 44 -9.21 -14.70 -7.94
N GLU A 45 -9.19 -15.98 -8.30
CA GLU A 45 -9.01 -17.09 -7.35
C GLU A 45 -7.55 -17.58 -7.29
N ASP A 46 -6.75 -17.26 -8.31
CA ASP A 46 -5.36 -17.67 -8.49
C ASP A 46 -4.56 -16.65 -9.33
N ALA A 47 -3.28 -16.98 -9.59
CA ALA A 47 -2.36 -16.15 -10.36
C ALA A 47 -2.48 -16.29 -11.89
N SER A 48 -3.52 -16.95 -12.43
CA SER A 48 -3.64 -17.26 -13.86
C SER A 48 -3.56 -16.03 -14.77
N GLU A 49 -3.99 -14.85 -14.29
CA GLU A 49 -3.86 -13.59 -15.03
C GLU A 49 -2.40 -13.22 -15.38
N TYR A 50 -1.44 -13.78 -14.65
CA TYR A 50 -0.01 -13.57 -14.83
C TYR A 50 0.71 -14.82 -15.36
N GLU A 51 -0.01 -15.88 -15.74
CA GLU A 51 0.62 -17.10 -16.22
C GLU A 51 1.37 -16.85 -17.53
N PRO A 52 2.65 -17.24 -17.63
CA PRO A 52 3.40 -17.08 -18.87
C PRO A 52 3.07 -18.19 -19.86
N ASP A 53 3.20 -17.88 -21.13
CA ASP A 53 2.94 -18.81 -22.24
C ASP A 53 3.90 -20.02 -22.19
N GLU A 54 5.14 -19.81 -21.72
CA GLU A 54 6.16 -20.84 -21.55
C GLU A 54 6.76 -20.78 -20.13
N LEU A 55 6.41 -21.75 -19.28
CA LEU A 55 6.86 -21.81 -17.87
C LEU A 55 8.38 -21.97 -17.68
N THR A 56 9.08 -22.50 -18.69
CA THR A 56 10.51 -22.85 -18.59
C THR A 56 11.45 -21.79 -19.15
N ASN A 57 10.94 -20.83 -19.92
CA ASN A 57 11.74 -19.84 -20.62
C ASN A 57 11.84 -18.53 -19.82
N VAL A 58 12.93 -18.38 -19.06
CA VAL A 58 13.19 -17.18 -18.25
C VAL A 58 14.13 -16.23 -18.99
N GLN A 59 13.59 -15.12 -19.47
CA GLN A 59 14.33 -14.12 -20.25
C GLN A 59 15.10 -13.15 -19.35
N ASN A 60 16.24 -12.64 -19.80
CA ASN A 60 16.98 -11.62 -19.06
C ASN A 60 16.37 -10.23 -19.23
N PHE A 61 15.95 -9.58 -18.13
CA PHE A 61 15.39 -8.23 -18.16
C PHE A 61 16.42 -7.11 -17.94
N GLY A 62 17.63 -7.47 -17.53
CA GLY A 62 18.71 -6.53 -17.25
C GLY A 62 19.18 -6.55 -15.80
N THR A 63 20.04 -5.59 -15.47
CA THR A 63 20.70 -5.50 -14.15
C THR A 63 20.54 -4.10 -13.58
N TYR A 64 20.17 -4.03 -12.31
CA TYR A 64 19.89 -2.80 -11.57
C TYR A 64 20.73 -2.78 -10.29
N ASP A 65 20.95 -1.60 -9.73
CA ASP A 65 21.62 -1.48 -8.42
C ASP A 65 20.70 -1.98 -7.32
N PHE A 66 19.43 -1.57 -7.37
CA PHE A 66 18.39 -2.00 -6.45
C PHE A 66 17.15 -2.47 -7.20
N ILE A 67 16.50 -3.50 -6.67
CA ILE A 67 15.17 -3.93 -7.13
C ILE A 67 14.21 -3.83 -5.94
N VAL A 68 13.14 -3.05 -6.10
CA VAL A 68 12.05 -2.93 -5.12
C VAL A 68 10.86 -3.72 -5.63
N VAL A 69 10.36 -4.64 -4.81
CA VAL A 69 9.24 -5.53 -5.15
C VAL A 69 7.98 -5.07 -4.42
N GLY A 70 6.99 -4.60 -5.19
CA GLY A 70 5.75 -4.01 -4.69
C GLY A 70 5.87 -2.50 -4.56
N ALA A 71 5.00 -1.78 -5.28
CA ALA A 71 4.88 -0.32 -5.22
C ALA A 71 3.82 0.11 -4.19
N GLY A 72 3.71 -0.59 -3.06
CA GLY A 72 2.81 -0.24 -1.96
C GLY A 72 3.28 0.97 -1.16
N ALA A 73 2.71 1.16 0.04
CA ALA A 73 3.06 2.25 0.95
C ALA A 73 4.59 2.35 1.19
N SER A 74 5.23 1.26 1.61
CA SER A 74 6.68 1.27 1.90
C SER A 74 7.52 1.25 0.62
N GLY A 75 7.16 0.42 -0.36
CA GLY A 75 7.94 0.28 -1.59
C GLY A 75 7.99 1.56 -2.41
N SER A 76 6.91 2.34 -2.41
CA SER A 76 6.87 3.65 -3.05
C SER A 76 7.85 4.63 -2.43
N VAL A 77 7.94 4.66 -1.09
CA VAL A 77 8.91 5.49 -0.36
C VAL A 77 10.34 5.05 -0.67
N VAL A 78 10.62 3.75 -0.59
CA VAL A 78 11.97 3.21 -0.82
C VAL A 78 12.44 3.50 -2.24
N ALA A 79 11.63 3.22 -3.26
CA ALA A 79 11.97 3.50 -4.65
C ALA A 79 12.20 4.99 -4.90
N ASN A 80 11.39 5.86 -4.28
CA ASN A 80 11.58 7.30 -4.33
C ASN A 80 12.93 7.72 -3.73
N ARG A 81 13.25 7.31 -2.49
CA ARG A 81 14.48 7.71 -1.81
C ARG A 81 15.74 7.13 -2.46
N LEU A 82 15.72 5.86 -2.87
CA LEU A 82 16.87 5.26 -3.58
C LEU A 82 17.14 5.98 -4.90
N SER A 83 16.09 6.34 -5.64
CA SER A 83 16.28 7.00 -6.94
C SER A 83 16.58 8.51 -6.86
N GLU A 84 16.58 9.13 -5.67
CA GLU A 84 17.13 10.48 -5.46
C GLU A 84 18.63 10.52 -5.78
N GLU A 85 19.34 9.42 -5.51
CA GLU A 85 20.73 9.23 -5.86
C GLU A 85 20.86 8.79 -7.33
N LYS A 86 21.27 9.74 -8.18
CA LYS A 86 21.33 9.60 -9.64
C LYS A 86 22.28 8.49 -10.12
N LYS A 87 23.26 8.07 -9.31
CA LYS A 87 24.20 7.00 -9.68
C LYS A 87 23.60 5.60 -9.55
N TRP A 88 22.47 5.45 -8.85
CA TRP A 88 21.82 4.16 -8.66
C TRP A 88 20.68 3.97 -9.64
N ASN A 89 20.70 2.85 -10.37
CA ASN A 89 19.60 2.41 -11.22
C ASN A 89 18.65 1.54 -10.40
N VAL A 90 17.39 1.96 -10.30
CA VAL A 90 16.37 1.31 -9.49
C VAL A 90 15.30 0.71 -10.40
N LEU A 91 14.96 -0.55 -10.17
CA LEU A 91 13.78 -1.19 -10.77
C LEU A 91 12.69 -1.31 -9.70
N LEU A 92 11.50 -0.78 -9.98
CA LEU A 92 10.30 -0.96 -9.17
C LEU A 92 9.33 -1.86 -9.93
N LEU A 93 9.00 -3.02 -9.36
CA LEU A 93 8.05 -3.99 -9.92
C LEU A 93 6.75 -3.96 -9.14
N GLU A 94 5.61 -3.84 -9.82
CA GLU A 94 4.28 -3.87 -9.23
C GLU A 94 3.36 -4.78 -10.03
N ALA A 95 2.58 -5.62 -9.33
CA ALA A 95 1.67 -6.55 -9.97
C ALA A 95 0.44 -5.84 -10.56
N GLY A 96 -0.07 -4.80 -9.90
CA GLY A 96 -1.23 -4.05 -10.39
C GLY A 96 -0.89 -2.85 -11.26
N ALA A 97 -1.94 -2.11 -11.62
CA ALA A 97 -1.86 -0.87 -12.40
C ALA A 97 -1.69 0.37 -11.50
N PHE A 98 -1.53 1.54 -12.13
CA PHE A 98 -1.67 2.82 -11.42
C PHE A 98 -3.13 3.04 -10.98
N GLY A 99 -3.30 3.81 -9.90
CA GLY A 99 -4.61 4.36 -9.53
C GLY A 99 -5.22 5.22 -10.65
N ASN A 100 -6.52 5.43 -10.57
CA ASN A 100 -7.31 6.21 -11.51
C ASN A 100 -8.19 7.24 -10.77
N ASP A 101 -8.98 8.01 -11.51
CA ASP A 101 -9.82 9.05 -10.89
C ASP A 101 -10.86 8.50 -9.92
N VAL A 102 -11.26 7.22 -10.04
CA VAL A 102 -12.16 6.58 -9.09
C VAL A 102 -11.45 6.22 -7.79
N THR A 103 -10.20 5.75 -7.84
CA THR A 103 -9.41 5.48 -6.63
C THR A 103 -9.10 6.77 -5.87
N ASP A 104 -9.02 7.90 -6.56
CA ASP A 104 -8.77 9.21 -5.97
C ASP A 104 -9.98 9.76 -5.16
N ILE A 105 -11.18 9.16 -5.30
CA ILE A 105 -12.39 9.58 -4.58
C ILE A 105 -12.43 8.87 -3.21
N PRO A 106 -12.38 9.61 -2.08
CA PRO A 106 -12.34 9.02 -0.75
C PRO A 106 -13.43 7.98 -0.45
N ASP A 107 -14.67 8.24 -0.86
CA ASP A 107 -15.83 7.41 -0.50
C ASP A 107 -15.95 6.11 -1.34
N MET A 108 -15.15 5.97 -2.40
CA MET A 108 -15.18 4.81 -3.31
C MET A 108 -14.46 3.56 -2.74
N VAL A 109 -14.18 3.52 -1.44
CA VAL A 109 -13.41 2.43 -0.80
C VAL A 109 -14.04 1.06 -1.02
N GLN A 110 -15.36 0.94 -0.90
CA GLN A 110 -16.02 -0.37 -1.04
C GLN A 110 -16.03 -0.84 -2.49
N SER A 111 -16.32 0.06 -3.43
CA SER A 111 -16.33 -0.28 -4.85
C SER A 111 -14.93 -0.54 -5.41
N THR A 112 -13.90 0.10 -4.88
CA THR A 112 -12.49 -0.15 -5.25
C THR A 112 -11.96 -1.46 -4.64
N ARG A 113 -12.46 -1.88 -3.47
CA ARG A 113 -12.20 -3.24 -2.95
C ARG A 113 -12.84 -4.35 -3.80
N SER A 114 -13.92 -4.04 -4.49
CA SER A 114 -14.56 -4.92 -5.46
C SER A 114 -14.12 -4.58 -6.88
N SER A 115 -12.80 -4.57 -7.10
CA SER A 115 -12.17 -4.29 -8.39
C SER A 115 -10.77 -4.89 -8.48
N ASP A 116 -10.13 -4.72 -9.63
CA ASP A 116 -8.77 -5.18 -9.95
C ASP A 116 -7.70 -4.62 -9.01
N TYR A 117 -8.02 -3.57 -8.24
CA TYR A 117 -7.14 -3.01 -7.22
C TYR A 117 -7.07 -3.83 -5.92
N ASN A 118 -7.75 -4.97 -5.81
CA ASN A 118 -7.74 -5.80 -4.62
C ASN A 118 -7.24 -7.22 -4.91
N TRP A 119 -6.23 -7.67 -4.16
CA TRP A 119 -5.79 -9.07 -4.14
C TRP A 119 -6.87 -10.02 -3.59
N ALA A 120 -7.80 -9.49 -2.79
CA ALA A 120 -8.96 -10.20 -2.26
C ALA A 120 -8.63 -11.49 -1.47
N TYR A 121 -7.49 -11.50 -0.76
CA TYR A 121 -7.12 -12.61 0.10
C TYR A 121 -8.22 -12.93 1.11
N LYS A 122 -8.31 -14.21 1.46
CA LYS A 122 -9.21 -14.72 2.49
C LYS A 122 -8.42 -15.51 3.50
N THR A 123 -8.91 -15.55 4.74
CA THR A 123 -8.33 -16.46 5.71
C THR A 123 -8.69 -17.90 5.41
N VAL A 124 -7.97 -18.85 6.00
CA VAL A 124 -8.54 -20.19 6.24
C VAL A 124 -9.82 -20.07 7.08
N PRO A 125 -10.72 -21.08 7.09
CA PRO A 125 -11.86 -21.08 7.99
C PRO A 125 -11.44 -20.82 9.44
N GLN A 126 -12.21 -19.98 10.13
CA GLN A 126 -11.89 -19.47 11.45
C GLN A 126 -12.82 -20.08 12.49
N GLU A 127 -12.26 -20.49 13.64
CA GLU A 127 -13.05 -21.11 14.72
C GLU A 127 -13.58 -20.10 15.75
N LYS A 128 -13.03 -18.88 15.78
CA LYS A 128 -13.32 -17.87 16.83
C LYS A 128 -13.67 -16.49 16.30
N SER A 129 -13.58 -16.29 14.99
CA SER A 129 -13.83 -15.03 14.29
C SER A 129 -14.57 -15.33 12.99
N CYS A 130 -15.23 -14.34 12.39
CA CYS A 130 -15.85 -14.47 11.07
C CYS A 130 -16.80 -15.67 10.90
N LEU A 131 -17.43 -16.17 11.98
CA LEU A 131 -18.24 -17.39 11.99
C LEU A 131 -19.47 -17.32 11.08
N GLU A 132 -20.00 -16.12 10.86
CA GLU A 132 -21.15 -15.85 9.98
C GLU A 132 -20.75 -15.47 8.55
N MET A 133 -19.44 -15.40 8.25
CA MET A 133 -18.96 -15.15 6.90
C MET A 133 -19.07 -16.42 6.05
N VAL A 134 -19.15 -16.27 4.72
CA VAL A 134 -19.16 -17.41 3.79
C VAL A 134 -17.93 -18.30 4.05
N ASN A 135 -18.17 -19.60 4.24
CA ASN A 135 -17.17 -20.60 4.59
C ASN A 135 -16.36 -20.31 5.88
N GLN A 136 -16.87 -19.45 6.78
CA GLN A 136 -16.18 -19.00 8.00
C GLN A 136 -14.83 -18.33 7.74
N GLN A 137 -14.65 -17.72 6.55
CA GLN A 137 -13.41 -17.08 6.15
C GLN A 137 -13.51 -15.56 6.32
N CYS A 138 -12.52 -14.94 6.94
CA CYS A 138 -12.43 -13.48 6.98
C CYS A 138 -11.94 -12.94 5.63
N SER A 139 -12.54 -11.85 5.17
CA SER A 139 -12.01 -11.07 4.05
C SER A 139 -10.80 -10.27 4.48
N CYS A 140 -9.71 -10.32 3.70
CA CYS A 140 -8.45 -9.64 3.97
C CYS A 140 -8.02 -8.80 2.75
N PRO A 141 -8.71 -7.68 2.46
CA PRO A 141 -8.39 -6.87 1.29
C PRO A 141 -6.96 -6.30 1.37
N ARG A 142 -6.26 -6.40 0.25
CA ARG A 142 -4.90 -5.86 0.06
C ARG A 142 -4.83 -5.21 -1.30
N GLY A 143 -4.26 -4.01 -1.36
CA GLY A 143 -4.21 -3.27 -2.62
C GLY A 143 -3.24 -3.90 -3.61
N LYS A 144 -3.66 -4.02 -4.87
CA LYS A 144 -2.91 -4.49 -6.03
C LYS A 144 -2.75 -3.31 -6.99
N GLY A 145 -1.58 -2.67 -7.01
CA GLY A 145 -1.35 -1.47 -7.81
C GLY A 145 -0.36 -0.50 -7.20
N VAL A 146 0.00 0.56 -7.95
CA VAL A 146 0.94 1.59 -7.49
C VAL A 146 0.28 2.45 -6.41
N GLY A 147 0.76 2.32 -5.19
CA GLY A 147 0.14 2.77 -3.94
C GLY A 147 -0.22 1.59 -3.01
N GLY A 148 -0.47 0.41 -3.57
CA GLY A 148 -0.87 -0.79 -2.82
C GLY A 148 -2.12 -0.54 -1.99
N THR A 149 -2.17 -1.01 -0.75
CA THR A 149 -3.37 -0.88 0.10
C THR A 149 -3.79 0.57 0.36
N THR A 150 -2.92 1.57 0.17
CA THR A 150 -3.34 2.98 0.32
C THR A 150 -4.34 3.42 -0.77
N LEU A 151 -4.43 2.70 -1.89
CA LEU A 151 -5.48 2.91 -2.92
C LEU A 151 -6.88 2.55 -2.41
N ILE A 152 -6.99 1.62 -1.44
CA ILE A 152 -8.25 1.01 -1.02
C ILE A 152 -8.46 1.04 0.51
N ASN A 153 -7.68 1.84 1.23
CA ASN A 153 -7.81 2.03 2.67
C ASN A 153 -8.84 3.13 3.02
N GLY A 154 -9.13 3.27 4.31
CA GLY A 154 -10.03 4.29 4.85
C GLY A 154 -9.40 5.66 5.11
N LEU A 155 -8.22 5.95 4.57
CA LEU A 155 -7.52 7.25 4.62
C LEU A 155 -7.11 7.81 5.98
N MET A 156 -7.58 7.25 7.09
CA MET A 156 -7.22 7.69 8.43
C MET A 156 -5.71 7.72 8.62
N PHE A 157 -5.18 8.89 8.93
CA PHE A 157 -3.78 9.07 9.28
C PHE A 157 -3.63 8.98 10.80
N VAL A 158 -3.07 7.87 11.27
CA VAL A 158 -2.85 7.59 12.69
C VAL A 158 -1.46 7.01 12.87
N ARG A 159 -0.68 7.61 13.78
CA ARG A 159 0.62 7.08 14.20
C ARG A 159 0.44 6.07 15.32
N GLY A 160 1.32 5.07 15.37
CA GLY A 160 1.34 4.09 16.46
C GLY A 160 1.59 4.74 17.83
N ASN A 161 1.27 4.02 18.91
CA ASN A 161 1.54 4.55 20.24
C ASN A 161 3.06 4.59 20.49
N ARG A 162 3.54 5.60 21.24
CA ARG A 162 4.96 5.69 21.61
C ARG A 162 5.50 4.39 22.22
N ILE A 163 4.69 3.74 23.06
CA ILE A 163 5.05 2.51 23.75
C ILE A 163 5.33 1.37 22.77
N ASP A 164 4.64 1.33 21.62
CA ASP A 164 4.84 0.27 20.61
C ASP A 164 6.26 0.30 20.05
N PHE A 165 6.75 1.50 19.68
CA PHE A 165 8.09 1.71 19.15
C PHE A 165 9.18 1.55 20.23
N ASP A 166 8.94 2.09 21.42
CA ASP A 166 9.87 1.89 22.53
C ASP A 166 10.01 0.40 22.89
N ASN A 167 8.93 -0.38 22.77
CA ASN A 167 8.99 -1.83 22.92
C ASN A 167 9.82 -2.49 21.82
N TRP A 168 9.69 -2.07 20.55
CA TRP A 168 10.55 -2.58 19.48
C TRP A 168 12.04 -2.34 19.77
N GLY A 169 12.39 -1.16 20.28
CA GLY A 169 13.74 -0.85 20.75
C GLY A 169 14.20 -1.79 21.87
N ARG A 170 13.36 -2.02 22.89
CA ARG A 170 13.63 -2.94 24.01
C ARG A 170 13.76 -4.41 23.56
N GLU A 171 13.07 -4.80 22.49
CA GLU A 171 13.13 -6.14 21.89
C GLU A 171 14.42 -6.37 21.07
N GLY A 172 15.36 -5.41 21.08
CA GLY A 172 16.68 -5.56 20.45
C GLY A 172 16.78 -4.96 19.06
N ASN A 173 15.88 -4.04 18.70
CA ASN A 173 15.93 -3.31 17.43
C ASN A 173 16.42 -1.87 17.66
N PRO A 174 17.73 -1.63 17.80
CA PRO A 174 18.26 -0.27 18.00
C PRO A 174 17.89 0.62 16.80
N GLY A 175 17.59 1.90 17.05
CA GLY A 175 17.11 2.82 16.01
C GLY A 175 15.59 2.88 15.84
N TRP A 176 14.83 2.05 16.57
CA TRP A 176 13.37 1.92 16.43
C TRP A 176 12.55 2.41 17.63
N SER A 177 13.15 3.05 18.63
CA SER A 177 12.39 3.72 19.69
C SER A 177 11.55 4.87 19.13
N TYR A 178 10.52 5.33 19.87
CA TYR A 178 9.64 6.39 19.35
C TYR A 178 10.42 7.67 19.02
N GLU A 179 11.38 8.03 19.87
CA GLU A 179 12.23 9.20 19.67
C GLU A 179 13.05 9.12 18.38
N GLU A 180 13.56 7.92 18.03
CA GLU A 180 14.37 7.70 16.84
C GLU A 180 13.53 7.67 15.55
N VAL A 181 12.27 7.20 15.62
CA VAL A 181 11.38 7.14 14.44
C VAL A 181 10.57 8.43 14.22
N LEU A 182 10.34 9.25 15.25
CA LEU A 182 9.57 10.50 15.14
C LEU A 182 10.09 11.43 14.03
N PRO A 183 11.41 11.67 13.86
CA PRO A 183 11.91 12.46 12.75
C PRO A 183 11.50 11.95 11.35
N TYR A 184 11.31 10.63 11.20
CA TYR A 184 10.82 10.05 9.95
C TYR A 184 9.31 10.24 9.77
N PHE A 185 8.53 10.21 10.87
CA PHE A 185 7.13 10.61 10.86
C PHE A 185 6.93 12.08 10.50
N LEU A 186 7.81 12.97 10.95
CA LEU A 186 7.77 14.38 10.53
C LEU A 186 8.23 14.54 9.08
N LYS A 187 9.27 13.80 8.65
CA LYS A 187 9.79 13.88 7.27
C LYS A 187 8.80 13.41 6.21
N LEU A 188 7.94 12.44 6.52
CA LEU A 188 6.97 11.92 5.56
C LEU A 188 5.80 12.88 5.32
N GLU A 189 5.44 13.67 6.34
CA GLU A 189 4.19 14.39 6.44
C GLU A 189 4.27 15.81 5.87
N ASN A 190 3.22 16.19 5.14
CA ASN A 190 2.90 17.58 4.84
C ASN A 190 1.54 17.91 5.45
N PHE A 191 1.55 18.33 6.71
CA PHE A 191 0.36 18.60 7.48
C PHE A 191 -0.27 19.93 7.09
N ASN A 192 -1.56 19.90 6.78
CA ASN A 192 -2.39 21.05 6.46
C ASN A 192 -3.53 21.14 7.47
N LYS A 193 -3.49 22.15 8.34
CA LYS A 193 -4.56 22.45 9.29
C LYS A 193 -5.74 23.14 8.59
N THR A 194 -6.45 22.38 7.75
CA THR A 194 -7.65 22.82 7.02
C THR A 194 -8.80 23.18 7.95
N ASP A 195 -8.81 22.59 9.14
CA ASP A 195 -9.78 22.83 10.19
C ASP A 195 -9.21 23.74 11.28
N PRO A 196 -9.59 25.04 11.30
CA PRO A 196 -9.02 26.01 12.24
C PRO A 196 -9.42 25.73 13.69
N GLY A 197 -10.50 24.99 13.93
CA GLY A 197 -11.00 24.66 15.26
C GLY A 197 -10.42 23.36 15.83
N ALA A 198 -9.49 22.70 15.13
CA ALA A 198 -8.85 21.47 15.63
C ALA A 198 -7.72 21.80 16.62
N VAL A 199 -7.64 20.99 17.68
CA VAL A 199 -6.47 20.94 18.57
C VAL A 199 -5.32 20.28 17.79
N VAL A 200 -4.16 20.94 17.78
CA VAL A 200 -2.96 20.51 17.04
C VAL A 200 -1.75 20.75 17.93
N ASP A 201 -0.87 19.76 18.01
CA ASP A 201 0.44 19.87 18.65
C ASP A 201 1.51 20.06 17.55
N GLU A 202 1.79 21.32 17.17
CA GLU A 202 2.59 21.66 15.99
C GLU A 202 4.02 21.06 16.03
N GLU A 203 4.60 20.82 17.21
CA GLU A 203 5.92 20.17 17.35
C GLU A 203 5.92 18.72 16.84
N TYR A 204 4.74 18.10 16.75
CA TYR A 204 4.54 16.74 16.31
C TYR A 204 4.08 16.64 14.86
N HIS A 205 3.97 17.74 14.11
CA HIS A 205 3.55 17.70 12.72
C HIS A 205 4.66 18.11 11.75
N GLY A 206 4.79 17.33 10.68
CA GLY A 206 5.72 17.59 9.59
C GLY A 206 5.13 18.54 8.56
N HIS A 207 5.98 19.39 7.98
CA HIS A 207 5.63 20.24 6.83
C HIS A 207 6.63 20.04 5.70
N GLY A 208 6.15 20.01 4.46
CA GLY A 208 6.98 19.82 3.27
C GLY A 208 7.36 18.37 2.95
N GLY A 209 6.81 17.39 3.69
CA GLY A 209 6.88 15.98 3.31
C GLY A 209 6.10 15.66 2.03
N ASN A 210 6.15 14.41 1.61
CA ASN A 210 5.48 13.95 0.39
C ASN A 210 4.00 13.63 0.59
N LEU A 211 3.62 13.19 1.79
CA LEU A 211 2.28 12.71 2.10
C LEU A 211 1.46 13.84 2.71
N ASN A 212 0.45 14.32 1.98
CA ASN A 212 -0.48 15.31 2.53
C ASN A 212 -1.36 14.68 3.62
N VAL A 213 -1.53 15.43 4.69
CA VAL A 213 -2.42 15.10 5.81
C VAL A 213 -3.25 16.33 6.10
N GLU A 214 -4.57 16.17 6.11
CA GLU A 214 -5.50 17.28 6.38
C GLU A 214 -6.71 16.80 7.19
N TYR A 215 -7.47 17.75 7.73
CA TYR A 215 -8.77 17.45 8.31
C TYR A 215 -9.85 17.51 7.22
N PRO A 216 -10.80 16.56 7.18
CA PRO A 216 -11.90 16.61 6.23
C PRO A 216 -12.81 17.79 6.56
N VAL A 217 -13.01 18.67 5.58
CA VAL A 217 -13.88 19.85 5.69
C VAL A 217 -14.95 19.86 4.59
N PRO A 218 -16.18 20.32 4.87
CA PRO A 218 -16.66 20.80 6.16
C PRO A 218 -16.86 19.67 7.19
N ARG A 219 -16.71 19.99 8.48
CA ARG A 219 -17.01 19.04 9.56
C ARG A 219 -18.46 18.61 9.50
N HIS A 220 -18.72 17.31 9.61
CA HIS A 220 -20.07 16.81 9.82
C HIS A 220 -20.55 17.20 11.24
N PRO A 221 -21.81 17.65 11.44
CA PRO A 221 -22.30 18.09 12.76
C PRO A 221 -22.15 17.04 13.88
N LEU A 222 -22.22 15.76 13.53
CA LEU A 222 -21.99 14.65 14.48
C LEU A 222 -20.58 14.65 15.08
N VAL A 223 -19.57 15.22 14.41
CA VAL A 223 -18.21 15.29 14.95
C VAL A 223 -18.18 16.21 16.17
N SER A 224 -18.80 17.39 16.11
CA SER A 224 -18.87 18.29 17.26
C SER A 224 -19.62 17.66 18.44
N LEU A 225 -20.79 17.06 18.16
CA LEU A 225 -21.57 16.34 19.18
C LEU A 225 -20.78 15.20 19.83
N TRP A 226 -19.96 14.49 19.04
CA TRP A 226 -19.10 13.42 19.54
C TRP A 226 -18.00 13.96 20.46
N LEU A 227 -17.38 15.09 20.12
CA LEU A 227 -16.36 15.72 20.96
C LEU A 227 -16.97 16.22 22.28
N ASP A 228 -18.07 16.96 22.23
CA ASP A 228 -18.77 17.49 23.41
C ASP A 228 -19.16 16.36 24.37
N ALA A 229 -19.74 15.27 23.84
CA ALA A 229 -20.13 14.11 24.64
C ALA A 229 -18.93 13.41 25.31
N ASN A 230 -17.74 13.42 24.68
CA ASN A 230 -16.54 12.87 25.28
C ASN A 230 -15.96 13.79 26.37
N GLU A 231 -16.04 15.11 26.18
CA GLU A 231 -15.67 16.08 27.22
C GLU A 231 -16.56 15.96 28.46
N GLU A 232 -17.87 15.78 28.29
CA GLU A 232 -18.81 15.50 29.40
C GLU A 232 -18.47 14.21 30.16
N LYS A 233 -17.83 13.24 29.49
CA LYS A 233 -17.32 12.00 30.11
C LYS A 233 -15.94 12.16 30.74
N GLY A 234 -15.33 13.35 30.66
CA GLY A 234 -14.02 13.65 31.22
C GLY A 234 -12.83 13.33 30.30
N TYR A 235 -13.08 12.98 29.03
CA TYR A 235 -12.02 12.83 28.04
C TYR A 235 -11.66 14.18 27.45
N LYS A 236 -10.36 14.48 27.34
CA LYS A 236 -9.89 15.71 26.70
C LYS A 236 -10.02 15.61 25.18
N VAL A 237 -10.34 16.72 24.53
CA VAL A 237 -10.09 16.88 23.10
C VAL A 237 -8.58 17.07 22.87
N VAL A 238 -7.99 16.23 22.04
CA VAL A 238 -6.53 16.16 21.84
C VAL A 238 -6.18 16.08 20.36
N ASP A 239 -4.90 16.29 20.08
CA ASP A 239 -4.27 15.81 18.86
C ASP A 239 -3.71 14.41 19.11
N TYR A 240 -4.37 13.40 18.55
CA TYR A 240 -4.00 12.00 18.78
C TYR A 240 -2.67 11.59 18.11
N ASN A 241 -2.16 12.40 17.18
CA ASN A 241 -0.83 12.22 16.58
C ASN A 241 0.25 13.06 17.27
N GLY A 242 -0.15 13.89 18.24
CA GLY A 242 0.69 14.74 19.07
C GLY A 242 1.24 14.05 20.33
N ARG A 243 1.71 14.86 21.28
CA ARG A 243 2.28 14.37 22.56
C ARG A 243 1.31 13.51 23.36
N GLN A 244 0.03 13.87 23.35
CA GLN A 244 -1.04 13.22 24.12
C GLN A 244 -1.94 12.39 23.18
N GLN A 245 -1.68 11.08 23.10
CA GLN A 245 -2.39 10.20 22.16
C GLN A 245 -3.76 9.70 22.67
N MET A 246 -4.03 9.78 23.98
CA MET A 246 -5.28 9.34 24.59
C MET A 246 -6.25 10.52 24.77
N GLY A 247 -7.42 10.45 24.13
CA GLY A 247 -8.49 11.43 24.22
C GLY A 247 -9.51 11.29 23.07
N ALA A 248 -10.35 12.30 22.89
CA ALA A 248 -11.23 12.43 21.73
C ALA A 248 -10.62 13.41 20.73
N ALA A 249 -10.86 13.24 19.43
CA ALA A 249 -10.24 14.09 18.41
C ALA A 249 -11.00 14.08 17.09
N VAL A 250 -10.75 15.10 16.28
CA VAL A 250 -11.16 15.12 14.86
C VAL A 250 -10.18 14.26 14.08
N GLY A 251 -10.69 13.35 13.24
CA GLY A 251 -9.85 12.49 12.40
C GLY A 251 -9.06 13.27 11.35
N GLN A 252 -7.77 12.97 11.23
CA GLN A 252 -6.90 13.43 10.15
C GLN A 252 -6.89 12.38 9.03
N MET A 253 -6.87 12.82 7.77
CA MET A 253 -6.92 11.96 6.60
C MET A 253 -5.77 12.23 5.64
N ASN A 254 -5.31 11.18 4.94
CA ASN A 254 -4.39 11.28 3.82
C ASN A 254 -5.11 11.77 2.56
N THR A 255 -5.46 13.05 2.56
CA THR A 255 -6.06 13.72 1.42
C THR A 255 -5.31 15.00 1.08
N ASN A 256 -5.49 15.45 -0.15
CA ASN A 256 -4.93 16.68 -0.68
C ASN A 256 -6.03 17.44 -1.41
N HIS A 257 -6.57 18.48 -0.76
CA HIS A 257 -7.74 19.20 -1.24
C HIS A 257 -8.94 18.26 -1.49
N GLY A 258 -9.17 17.32 -0.57
CA GLY A 258 -10.30 16.38 -0.64
C GLY A 258 -10.14 15.20 -1.61
N ARG A 259 -9.02 15.08 -2.34
CA ARG A 259 -8.67 13.88 -3.11
C ARG A 259 -7.83 12.94 -2.26
N ARG A 260 -7.99 11.62 -2.41
CA ARG A 260 -7.10 10.62 -1.79
C ARG A 260 -5.66 10.88 -2.19
N GLU A 261 -4.76 10.86 -1.20
CA GLU A 261 -3.31 10.90 -1.40
C GLU A 261 -2.73 9.52 -1.02
N ASP A 262 -2.72 8.60 -1.98
CA ASP A 262 -2.09 7.29 -1.82
C ASP A 262 -0.56 7.34 -2.01
N GLY A 263 0.15 6.25 -1.68
CA GLY A 263 1.61 6.19 -1.80
C GLY A 263 2.13 6.37 -3.24
N GLY A 264 1.35 5.98 -4.25
CA GLY A 264 1.68 6.19 -5.66
C GLY A 264 1.61 7.66 -6.05
N ASN A 265 0.52 8.34 -5.67
CA ASN A 265 0.37 9.78 -5.85
C ASN A 265 1.47 10.57 -5.08
N ALA A 266 1.69 10.26 -3.80
CA ALA A 266 2.61 10.99 -2.93
C ALA A 266 4.09 10.81 -3.31
N TYR A 267 4.50 9.59 -3.71
CA TYR A 267 5.92 9.26 -3.89
C TYR A 267 6.33 8.88 -5.31
N ILE A 268 5.42 8.37 -6.17
CA ILE A 268 5.80 7.82 -7.47
C ILE A 268 5.44 8.76 -8.63
N LYS A 269 4.27 9.38 -8.61
CA LYS A 269 3.72 10.17 -9.72
C LYS A 269 4.67 11.26 -10.21
N SER A 270 5.27 12.01 -9.29
CA SER A 270 6.19 13.12 -9.61
C SER A 270 7.55 12.66 -10.12
N ILE A 271 7.95 11.41 -9.87
CA ILE A 271 9.29 10.89 -10.17
C ILE A 271 9.31 9.86 -11.30
N ARG A 272 8.15 9.55 -11.90
CA ARG A 272 7.99 8.53 -12.96
C ARG A 272 8.94 8.68 -14.16
N ASN A 273 9.42 9.91 -14.39
CA ASN A 273 10.32 10.25 -15.50
C ASN A 273 11.80 10.35 -15.08
N ARG A 274 12.16 9.97 -13.84
CA ARG A 274 13.57 9.90 -13.42
C ARG A 274 14.30 8.87 -14.30
N ARG A 275 15.39 9.28 -14.94
CA ARG A 275 16.13 8.44 -15.91
C ARG A 275 16.73 7.18 -15.28
N ASN A 276 16.96 7.20 -13.97
CA ASN A 276 17.54 6.11 -13.20
C ASN A 276 16.50 5.26 -12.44
N LEU A 277 15.21 5.47 -12.70
CA LEU A 277 14.11 4.69 -12.14
C LEU A 277 13.29 4.07 -13.26
N LYS A 278 13.23 2.74 -13.31
CA LYS A 278 12.30 2.00 -14.17
C LYS A 278 11.16 1.47 -13.32
N ILE A 279 9.93 1.85 -13.65
CA ILE A 279 8.71 1.35 -13.01
C ILE A 279 8.03 0.41 -13.98
N LEU A 280 7.77 -0.82 -13.56
CA LEU A 280 7.06 -1.81 -14.35
C LEU A 280 5.82 -2.28 -13.58
N THR A 281 4.65 -1.91 -14.09
CA THR A 281 3.34 -2.39 -13.61
C THR A 281 2.99 -3.71 -14.28
N ASN A 282 1.89 -4.35 -13.85
CA ASN A 282 1.44 -5.63 -14.40
C ASN A 282 2.57 -6.67 -14.40
N SER A 283 3.32 -6.72 -13.30
CA SER A 283 4.55 -7.50 -13.15
C SER A 283 4.55 -8.24 -11.81
N LEU A 284 4.14 -9.51 -11.82
CA LEU A 284 4.07 -10.34 -10.62
C LEU A 284 5.44 -10.98 -10.34
N VAL A 285 6.11 -10.55 -9.27
CA VAL A 285 7.31 -11.23 -8.78
C VAL A 285 6.92 -12.56 -8.13
N THR A 286 7.52 -13.65 -8.61
CA THR A 286 7.19 -15.01 -8.16
C THR A 286 8.20 -15.57 -7.17
N LYS A 287 9.48 -15.22 -7.31
CA LYS A 287 10.53 -15.62 -6.38
C LYS A 287 11.76 -14.72 -6.47
N VAL A 288 12.54 -14.73 -5.40
CA VAL A 288 13.92 -14.25 -5.35
C VAL A 288 14.85 -15.37 -5.81
N ALA A 289 15.76 -15.04 -6.71
CA ALA A 289 16.82 -15.94 -7.14
C ALA A 289 18.00 -15.86 -6.16
N ILE A 290 18.28 -16.97 -5.47
CA ILE A 290 19.28 -17.05 -4.40
C ILE A 290 20.34 -18.10 -4.76
N GLY A 291 21.62 -17.75 -4.63
CA GLY A 291 22.71 -18.70 -4.85
C GLY A 291 22.75 -19.77 -3.77
N ARG A 292 22.57 -21.05 -4.12
CA ARG A 292 22.45 -22.14 -3.13
C ARG A 292 23.58 -22.22 -2.11
N ARG A 293 24.83 -22.04 -2.55
CA ARG A 293 26.00 -22.10 -1.67
C ARG A 293 26.30 -20.77 -0.98
N SER A 294 26.15 -19.65 -1.69
CA SER A 294 26.48 -18.33 -1.17
C SER A 294 25.37 -17.74 -0.30
N LYS A 295 24.15 -18.29 -0.39
CA LYS A 295 22.91 -17.75 0.20
C LYS A 295 22.69 -16.27 -0.14
N THR A 296 23.24 -15.83 -1.27
CA THR A 296 23.16 -14.43 -1.72
C THR A 296 22.01 -14.29 -2.72
N ALA A 297 21.07 -13.39 -2.42
CA ALA A 297 20.03 -12.99 -3.36
C ALA A 297 20.66 -12.17 -4.50
N TYR A 298 20.50 -12.60 -5.75
CA TYR A 298 21.14 -11.98 -6.92
C TYR A 298 20.16 -11.47 -7.98
N GLY A 299 18.87 -11.81 -7.87
CA GLY A 299 17.84 -11.32 -8.76
C GLY A 299 16.44 -11.69 -8.31
N VAL A 300 15.45 -11.24 -9.08
CA VAL A 300 14.05 -11.65 -8.91
C VAL A 300 13.53 -12.21 -10.24
N GLN A 301 12.78 -13.31 -10.14
CA GLN A 301 11.99 -13.82 -11.25
C GLN A 301 10.59 -13.22 -11.16
N PHE A 302 10.05 -12.77 -12.29
CA PHE A 302 8.71 -12.18 -12.36
C PHE A 302 8.04 -12.50 -13.70
N ALA A 303 6.71 -12.57 -13.69
CA ALA A 303 5.91 -12.70 -14.89
C ALA A 303 5.46 -11.32 -15.39
N HIS A 304 5.57 -11.09 -16.69
CA HIS A 304 5.14 -9.87 -17.34
C HIS A 304 4.82 -10.15 -18.82
N ASN A 305 3.65 -9.69 -19.31
CA ASN A 305 3.22 -9.84 -20.71
C ASN A 305 3.43 -11.27 -21.26
N GLY A 306 2.92 -12.29 -20.55
CA GLY A 306 2.98 -13.69 -21.00
C GLY A 306 4.38 -14.33 -20.94
N SER A 307 5.39 -13.68 -20.33
CA SER A 307 6.75 -14.21 -20.25
C SER A 307 7.33 -14.13 -18.85
N PHE A 308 8.19 -15.11 -18.49
CA PHE A 308 9.03 -14.99 -17.31
C PHE A 308 10.31 -14.21 -17.61
N TYR A 309 10.68 -13.36 -16.66
CA TYR A 309 11.87 -12.55 -16.69
C TYR A 309 12.71 -12.72 -15.43
N LEU A 310 14.02 -12.59 -15.56
CA LEU A 310 14.98 -12.45 -14.47
C LEU A 310 15.58 -11.04 -14.52
N ALA A 311 15.35 -10.25 -13.48
CA ALA A 311 16.08 -9.00 -13.24
C ALA A 311 17.15 -9.23 -12.16
N LYS A 312 18.40 -8.84 -12.43
CA LYS A 312 19.52 -9.00 -11.48
C LYS A 312 19.75 -7.75 -10.65
N ALA A 313 20.09 -7.91 -9.38
CA ALA A 313 20.47 -6.83 -8.47
C ALA A 313 21.98 -6.85 -8.20
N LYS A 314 22.64 -5.69 -8.25
CA LYS A 314 24.06 -5.55 -7.88
C LYS A 314 24.27 -5.34 -6.39
N LYS A 315 23.29 -4.73 -5.72
CA LYS A 315 23.34 -4.43 -4.29
C LYS A 315 22.28 -5.24 -3.57
N GLU A 316 21.04 -4.77 -3.59
CA GLU A 316 19.99 -5.32 -2.74
C GLU A 316 18.67 -5.50 -3.49
N ILE A 317 17.88 -6.44 -2.99
CA ILE A 317 16.50 -6.67 -3.36
C ILE A 317 15.66 -6.34 -2.13
N ILE A 318 14.75 -5.38 -2.26
CA ILE A 318 13.89 -4.92 -1.18
C ILE A 318 12.49 -5.48 -1.41
N LEU A 319 12.07 -6.42 -0.56
CA LEU A 319 10.70 -6.93 -0.57
C LEU A 319 9.77 -5.96 0.14
N SER A 320 8.79 -5.43 -0.59
CA SER A 320 7.77 -4.49 -0.13
C SER A 320 6.37 -4.88 -0.65
N ALA A 321 6.15 -6.17 -0.89
CA ALA A 321 4.90 -6.76 -1.38
C ALA A 321 3.84 -6.92 -0.27
N GLY A 322 3.93 -6.12 0.80
CA GLY A 322 3.13 -6.26 2.01
C GLY A 322 3.49 -7.49 2.85
N ALA A 323 2.86 -7.61 4.02
CA ALA A 323 3.15 -8.69 4.97
C ALA A 323 2.86 -10.09 4.40
N ILE A 324 1.79 -10.23 3.61
CA ILE A 324 1.39 -11.50 2.98
C ILE A 324 2.29 -11.82 1.78
N GLY A 325 2.35 -10.91 0.80
CA GLY A 325 3.09 -11.14 -0.43
C GLY A 325 4.60 -11.28 -0.23
N SER A 326 5.20 -10.51 0.68
CA SER A 326 6.65 -10.63 0.95
C SER A 326 7.00 -11.98 1.58
N ALA A 327 6.17 -12.47 2.50
CA ALA A 327 6.38 -13.78 3.12
C ALA A 327 6.18 -14.92 2.12
N GLN A 328 5.15 -14.82 1.30
CA GLN A 328 4.90 -15.77 0.22
C GLN A 328 6.07 -15.85 -0.76
N ILE A 329 6.58 -14.71 -1.23
CA ILE A 329 7.73 -14.66 -2.14
C ILE A 329 8.96 -15.32 -1.51
N LEU A 330 9.24 -15.07 -0.22
CA LEU A 330 10.37 -15.71 0.46
C LEU A 330 10.22 -17.24 0.52
N MET A 331 9.03 -17.75 0.87
CA MET A 331 8.79 -19.19 0.88
C MET A 331 8.89 -19.81 -0.52
N LEU A 332 8.34 -19.16 -1.57
CA LEU A 332 8.52 -19.56 -2.97
C LEU A 332 9.99 -19.53 -3.42
N SER A 333 10.84 -18.81 -2.69
CA SER A 333 12.30 -18.74 -2.89
C SER A 333 13.09 -19.76 -2.08
N GLY A 334 12.41 -20.64 -1.33
CA GLY A 334 13.04 -21.63 -0.46
C GLY A 334 13.48 -21.09 0.91
N VAL A 335 12.97 -19.93 1.33
CA VAL A 335 13.30 -19.30 2.62
C VAL A 335 12.04 -19.30 3.51
N GLY A 336 12.02 -20.16 4.52
CA GLY A 336 10.84 -20.38 5.37
C GLY A 336 10.92 -21.69 6.17
N PRO A 337 9.83 -22.14 6.81
CA PRO A 337 9.83 -23.37 7.61
C PRO A 337 10.14 -24.59 6.75
N SER A 338 11.29 -25.23 6.99
CA SER A 338 11.84 -26.29 6.14
C SER A 338 10.87 -27.44 5.86
N ARG A 339 10.18 -27.92 6.90
CA ARG A 339 9.17 -28.99 6.78
C ARG A 339 8.05 -28.62 5.81
N HIS A 340 7.47 -27.43 5.95
CA HIS A 340 6.36 -27.00 5.10
C HIS A 340 6.83 -26.84 3.64
N LEU A 341 7.99 -26.23 3.43
CA LEU A 341 8.58 -26.08 2.09
C LEU A 341 8.75 -27.43 1.40
N GLN A 342 9.25 -28.45 2.12
CA GLN A 342 9.39 -29.81 1.60
C GLN A 342 8.03 -30.46 1.30
N GLU A 343 7.02 -30.29 2.16
CA GLU A 343 5.66 -30.81 1.96
C GLU A 343 5.03 -30.29 0.65
N VAL A 344 5.33 -29.05 0.25
CA VAL A 344 4.85 -28.45 -1.01
C VAL A 344 5.87 -28.56 -2.16
N GLY A 345 6.93 -29.36 -2.02
CA GLY A 345 7.91 -29.61 -3.08
C GLY A 345 8.75 -28.38 -3.46
N ILE A 346 9.07 -27.52 -2.49
CA ILE A 346 10.01 -26.40 -2.63
C ILE A 346 11.33 -26.79 -1.97
N GLU A 347 12.43 -26.61 -2.70
CA GLU A 347 13.77 -26.81 -2.16
C GLU A 347 14.09 -25.76 -1.09
N VAL A 348 14.60 -26.24 0.06
CA VAL A 348 14.97 -25.38 1.18
C VAL A 348 16.34 -24.75 0.93
N VAL A 349 16.38 -23.42 0.89
CA VAL A 349 17.60 -22.60 0.84
C VAL A 349 18.03 -22.18 2.24
N GLU A 350 17.08 -21.74 3.06
CA GLU A 350 17.29 -21.37 4.46
C GLU A 350 16.06 -21.72 5.29
N ASP A 351 16.28 -22.39 6.43
CA ASP A 351 15.22 -22.67 7.38
C ASP A 351 15.02 -21.48 8.32
N LEU A 352 13.84 -20.88 8.28
CA LEU A 352 13.46 -19.77 9.14
C LEU A 352 12.12 -20.08 9.81
N GLU A 353 12.15 -20.77 10.94
CA GLU A 353 10.95 -21.04 11.75
C GLU A 353 10.31 -19.75 12.30
N THR A 354 11.07 -18.65 12.41
CA THR A 354 10.57 -17.38 12.95
C THR A 354 9.48 -16.72 12.10
N PHE A 355 9.25 -17.16 10.86
CA PHE A 355 8.03 -16.82 10.12
C PHE A 355 6.76 -17.09 10.94
N LEU A 356 6.81 -18.04 11.87
CA LEU A 356 5.69 -18.47 12.71
C LEU A 356 5.39 -17.55 13.91
N LYS A 357 6.25 -16.57 14.22
CA LYS A 357 6.08 -15.67 15.39
C LYS A 357 5.23 -14.44 15.08
N LEU A 358 4.08 -14.65 14.45
CA LEU A 358 3.07 -13.61 14.35
C LEU A 358 2.15 -13.69 15.58
N THR A 359 1.92 -12.56 16.25
CA THR A 359 1.10 -12.46 17.48
C THR A 359 -0.30 -13.04 17.27
N ASN A 360 -1.06 -13.32 18.35
CA ASN A 360 -2.30 -14.13 18.32
C ASN A 360 -3.36 -13.76 17.27
N ALA A 361 -3.42 -12.53 16.75
CA ALA A 361 -4.31 -12.14 15.63
C ALA A 361 -3.77 -12.53 14.24
N SER A 362 -2.56 -13.07 14.17
CA SER A 362 -1.77 -13.22 12.94
C SER A 362 -1.22 -14.64 12.72
N ILE A 363 -1.53 -15.60 13.61
CA ILE A 363 -1.46 -17.04 13.30
C ILE A 363 -2.43 -17.40 12.16
N ASP A 364 -3.58 -16.73 12.09
CA ASP A 364 -4.56 -16.92 11.02
C ASP A 364 -4.05 -16.37 9.69
N ILE A 365 -3.33 -15.24 9.71
CA ILE A 365 -2.65 -14.69 8.53
C ILE A 365 -1.58 -15.67 8.03
N LEU A 366 -0.87 -16.38 8.91
CA LEU A 366 0.09 -17.42 8.51
C LEU A 366 -0.58 -18.59 7.82
N ARG A 367 -1.65 -19.17 8.38
CA ARG A 367 -2.39 -20.25 7.71
C ARG A 367 -2.96 -19.81 6.36
N SER A 368 -3.36 -18.55 6.28
CA SER A 368 -3.77 -17.91 5.02
C SER A 368 -2.60 -17.86 4.05
N ILE A 369 -1.43 -17.35 4.46
CA ILE A 369 -0.20 -17.32 3.67
C ILE A 369 0.17 -18.73 3.15
N LEU A 370 0.04 -19.77 3.96
CA LEU A 370 0.30 -21.16 3.56
C LEU A 370 -0.73 -21.68 2.54
N THR A 371 -1.99 -21.26 2.64
CA THR A 371 -3.04 -21.59 1.66
C THR A 371 -2.87 -20.79 0.36
N GLU A 372 -2.46 -19.53 0.48
CA GLU A 372 -2.21 -18.64 -0.66
C GLU A 372 -0.95 -19.06 -1.44
N LEU A 373 0.04 -19.70 -0.80
CA LEU A 373 1.16 -20.35 -1.50
C LEU A 373 0.67 -21.33 -2.57
N GLU A 374 -0.36 -22.13 -2.30
CA GLU A 374 -0.89 -23.08 -3.27
C GLU A 374 -1.72 -22.39 -4.36
N ARG A 375 -2.45 -21.32 -4.01
CA ARG A 375 -3.31 -20.58 -4.96
C ARG A 375 -2.52 -19.74 -5.96
N TRP A 376 -1.48 -19.04 -5.51
CA TRP A 376 -0.76 -18.07 -6.34
C TRP A 376 0.60 -18.56 -6.84
N ARG A 377 0.91 -19.83 -6.60
CA ARG A 377 2.04 -20.48 -7.25
C ARG A 377 1.61 -20.97 -8.63
N PHE A 378 2.37 -20.58 -9.65
CA PHE A 378 2.31 -21.27 -10.94
C PHE A 378 2.70 -22.73 -10.73
N ARG A 379 1.87 -23.67 -11.18
CA ARG A 379 2.16 -25.10 -11.13
C ARG A 379 3.34 -25.40 -12.05
N ILE A 380 4.56 -25.15 -11.57
CA ILE A 380 5.79 -25.59 -12.24
C ILE A 380 5.87 -27.09 -11.97
N THR A 381 5.29 -27.89 -12.86
CA THR A 381 5.69 -29.29 -12.98
C THR A 381 7.16 -29.28 -13.37
N THR A 382 8.03 -29.76 -12.50
CA THR A 382 9.39 -30.12 -12.89
C THR A 382 9.27 -31.17 -14.00
N PRO A 383 9.90 -30.99 -15.17
CA PRO A 383 10.10 -32.11 -16.07
C PRO A 383 10.94 -33.16 -15.34
N ASP A 384 10.45 -34.40 -15.29
CA ASP A 384 11.17 -35.57 -14.77
C ASP A 384 12.52 -35.78 -15.48
#